data_AF-A0A0J9SKK1-F1
#
_entry.id   AF-A0A0J9SKK1-F1
#
_cell.length_a   1.000
_cell.length_b   1.000
_cell.length_c   1.000
_cell.angle_alpha   90.00
_cell.angle_beta   90.00
_cell.angle_gamma   90.00
#
_symmetry.space_group_name_H-M   'P 1'
#
loop_
_entity.id
_entity.type
_entity.pdbx_description
1 polymer ?
#
loop_
_entity_poly.entity_id
_entity_poly.type
_entity_poly.pdbx_seq_one_letter_code
_entity_poly.pdbx_strand_id
1 'polypeptide(L)'
;MFKEYNAEITDENNGRYGMCDFLTRLEGKNKAKYKHFCMKLIRNIWLMSEQAEEDMEKTVRPNRDMTKNERCTNLNKWIYYYLKKVRAPEKMIKQIFYTTNNLIKMLPHYHHCKYESINNLFIKPQYMVKLSFLGDNLHTILEILSKKTHHHYDACVKYIHECANTYKKMKIDHCISYNEKDKKYVKTCAELDDFKDIYELRLSDVLGINKGALDLNKEMDVHIQLELEEEELPDVELDAEGNSDYLINFLQENLTKGAGITAGAGAFLFFMFRVNIYFM
;
A
#
# COMPACT_ATOMS: atom_id res chain seq x y z
N MET A 1 8.11 3.27 3.17
CA MET A 1 7.77 2.62 1.88
C MET A 1 7.35 3.57 0.75
N PHE A 2 6.22 4.28 0.77
CA PHE A 2 5.76 5.05 -0.43
C PHE A 2 6.44 6.40 -0.70
N LYS A 3 7.31 6.89 0.19
CA LYS A 3 7.99 8.19 0.03
C LYS A 3 8.71 8.28 -1.31
N GLU A 4 9.43 7.23 -1.66
CA GLU A 4 10.23 7.17 -2.89
C GLU A 4 9.35 7.08 -4.13
N TYR A 5 8.28 6.26 -4.11
CA TYR A 5 7.29 6.19 -5.18
C TYR A 5 6.63 7.55 -5.46
N ASN A 6 6.52 8.39 -4.42
CA ASN A 6 5.98 9.75 -4.49
C ASN A 6 7.02 10.83 -4.79
N ALA A 7 8.30 10.51 -4.99
CA ALA A 7 9.32 11.53 -5.26
C ALA A 7 8.95 12.40 -6.49
N GLU A 8 9.37 13.66 -6.46
CA GLU A 8 9.11 14.62 -7.55
C GLU A 8 9.90 14.29 -8.81
N ILE A 9 9.42 14.81 -9.93
CA ILE A 9 10.05 14.62 -11.24
C ILE A 9 10.83 15.88 -11.56
N THR A 10 12.15 15.76 -11.61
CA THR A 10 13.05 16.90 -11.82
C THR A 10 13.41 17.13 -13.29
N ASP A 11 13.13 16.15 -14.16
CA ASP A 11 13.41 16.19 -15.60
C ASP A 11 12.15 15.86 -16.42
N GLU A 12 11.18 16.78 -16.43
CA GLU A 12 9.91 16.59 -17.13
C GLU A 12 10.04 16.60 -18.66
N ASN A 13 11.13 17.17 -19.19
CA ASN A 13 11.39 17.30 -20.63
C ASN A 13 12.06 16.07 -21.25
N ASN A 14 12.28 15.02 -20.45
CA ASN A 14 12.84 13.78 -20.93
C ASN A 14 11.92 13.11 -21.97
N GLY A 15 12.49 12.68 -23.10
CA GLY A 15 11.75 12.02 -24.17
C GLY A 15 10.96 10.78 -23.71
N ARG A 16 11.37 10.13 -22.62
CA ARG A 16 10.66 8.99 -22.03
C ARG A 16 9.24 9.31 -21.53
N TYR A 17 8.94 10.58 -21.27
CA TYR A 17 7.62 11.03 -20.77
C TYR A 17 6.68 11.53 -21.86
N GLY A 18 7.13 11.65 -23.12
CA GLY A 18 6.29 12.18 -24.21
C GLY A 18 4.99 11.40 -24.42
N MET A 19 4.96 10.12 -24.06
CA MET A 19 3.74 9.31 -24.08
C MET A 19 2.67 9.82 -23.10
N CYS A 20 3.06 10.40 -21.96
CA CYS A 20 2.11 10.95 -20.99
C CYS A 20 1.32 12.12 -21.55
N ASP A 21 1.93 12.96 -22.40
CA ASP A 21 1.21 14.01 -23.11
C ASP A 21 0.18 13.45 -24.09
N PHE A 22 0.52 12.37 -24.79
CA PHE A 22 -0.39 11.69 -25.70
C PHE A 22 -1.57 11.05 -24.96
N LEU A 23 -1.31 10.30 -23.88
CA LEU A 23 -2.31 9.58 -23.10
C LEU A 23 -3.31 10.50 -22.40
N THR A 24 -2.91 11.72 -22.07
CA THR A 24 -3.72 12.65 -21.25
C THR A 24 -4.34 13.77 -22.06
N ARG A 25 -4.11 13.78 -23.38
CA ARG A 25 -4.52 14.87 -24.28
C ARG A 25 -6.02 15.19 -24.22
N LEU A 26 -6.85 14.16 -24.05
CA LEU A 26 -8.32 14.27 -24.07
C LEU A 26 -8.95 14.36 -22.67
N GLU A 27 -8.14 14.44 -21.62
CA GLU A 27 -8.62 14.34 -20.22
C GLU A 27 -9.10 15.68 -19.64
N GLY A 28 -9.26 16.70 -20.49
CA GLY A 28 -9.79 18.02 -20.13
C GLY A 28 -9.10 18.61 -18.88
N LYS A 29 -9.90 18.91 -17.86
CA LYS A 29 -9.43 19.48 -16.58
C LYS A 29 -8.48 18.54 -15.80
N ASN A 30 -8.55 17.23 -16.03
CA ASN A 30 -7.70 16.24 -15.36
C ASN A 30 -6.35 16.04 -16.04
N LYS A 31 -6.13 16.63 -17.23
CA LYS A 31 -4.91 16.44 -18.04
C LYS A 31 -3.62 16.60 -17.23
N ALA A 32 -3.45 17.70 -16.51
CA ALA A 32 -2.23 17.96 -15.74
C ALA A 32 -2.01 16.92 -14.63
N LYS A 33 -3.07 16.60 -13.88
CA LYS A 33 -3.07 15.62 -12.79
C LYS A 33 -2.71 14.21 -13.29
N TYR A 34 -3.31 13.78 -14.39
CA TYR A 34 -3.05 12.49 -15.00
C TYR A 34 -1.69 12.43 -15.68
N LYS A 35 -1.22 13.54 -16.26
CA LYS A 35 0.13 13.63 -16.84
C LYS A 35 1.17 13.41 -15.75
N HIS A 36 1.04 14.14 -14.64
CA HIS A 36 1.95 14.01 -13.50
C HIS A 36 1.95 12.59 -12.91
N PHE A 37 0.77 11.99 -12.73
CA PHE A 37 0.65 10.57 -12.34
C PHE A 37 1.34 9.63 -13.32
N CYS A 38 1.09 9.80 -14.62
CA CYS A 38 1.71 8.99 -15.67
C CYS A 38 3.24 9.05 -15.59
N MET A 39 3.79 10.26 -15.45
CA MET A 39 5.24 10.44 -15.39
C MET A 39 5.85 9.78 -14.14
N LYS A 40 5.20 9.89 -12.98
CA LYS A 40 5.65 9.18 -11.75
C LYS A 40 5.60 7.67 -11.96
N LEU A 41 4.54 7.15 -12.58
CA LEU A 41 4.40 5.73 -12.86
C LEU A 41 5.47 5.22 -13.83
N ILE A 42 5.72 5.93 -14.94
CA ILE A 42 6.79 5.58 -15.90
C ILE A 42 8.14 5.54 -15.17
N ARG A 43 8.47 6.57 -14.38
CA ARG A 43 9.71 6.62 -13.61
C ARG A 43 9.84 5.40 -12.68
N ASN A 44 8.78 5.07 -11.94
CA ASN A 44 8.79 3.94 -11.01
C ASN A 44 9.02 2.60 -11.71
N ILE A 45 8.40 2.37 -12.87
CA ILE A 45 8.62 1.15 -13.65
C ILE A 45 10.06 1.12 -14.20
N TRP A 46 10.54 2.26 -14.71
CA TRP A 46 11.85 2.38 -15.34
C TRP A 46 13.00 2.13 -14.35
N LEU A 47 12.91 2.67 -13.13
CA LEU A 47 13.89 2.46 -12.06
C LEU A 47 14.08 0.97 -11.67
N MET A 48 13.14 0.08 -12.03
CA MET A 48 13.32 -1.37 -11.83
C MET A 48 14.30 -2.00 -12.82
N SER A 49 14.51 -1.35 -13.97
CA SER A 49 15.35 -1.84 -15.08
C SER A 49 16.67 -1.07 -15.22
N GLU A 50 16.80 0.10 -14.61
CA GLU A 50 17.86 1.07 -14.91
C GLU A 50 19.20 0.86 -14.19
N GLN A 51 19.41 -0.17 -13.35
CA GLN A 51 20.69 -0.30 -12.64
C GLN A 51 21.21 -1.74 -12.51
N ALA A 52 22.32 -1.97 -13.23
CA ALA A 52 23.45 -2.77 -12.78
C ALA A 52 24.03 -2.17 -11.49
N GLU A 53 24.78 -2.97 -10.74
CA GLU A 53 25.27 -2.63 -9.40
C GLU A 53 26.40 -1.58 -9.33
N GLU A 54 26.90 -1.09 -10.47
CA GLU A 54 28.26 -0.51 -10.49
C GLU A 54 28.37 1.01 -10.61
N ASP A 55 27.41 1.75 -11.18
CA ASP A 55 27.70 3.14 -11.63
C ASP A 55 26.88 4.29 -11.02
N MET A 56 26.01 4.08 -10.03
CA MET A 56 25.32 5.19 -9.36
C MET A 56 25.67 5.31 -7.88
N GLU A 57 25.95 6.55 -7.48
CA GLU A 57 26.14 6.99 -6.10
C GLU A 57 25.03 6.42 -5.20
N LYS A 58 25.41 5.96 -4.00
CA LYS A 58 24.61 5.18 -3.04
C LYS A 58 23.25 5.79 -2.64
N THR A 59 22.95 7.01 -3.06
CA THR A 59 21.84 7.86 -2.62
C THR A 59 20.57 7.77 -3.46
N VAL A 60 20.56 7.03 -4.58
CA VAL A 60 19.40 6.99 -5.52
C VAL A 60 18.87 5.57 -5.75
N ARG A 61 18.73 4.76 -4.69
CA ARG A 61 18.03 3.46 -4.79
C ARG A 61 16.78 3.44 -3.94
N PRO A 62 15.59 3.31 -4.54
CA PRO A 62 14.39 2.98 -3.79
C PRO A 62 14.51 1.58 -3.19
N ASN A 63 14.29 1.43 -1.88
CA ASN A 63 14.17 0.13 -1.20
C ASN A 63 15.25 -0.88 -1.64
N ARG A 64 16.52 -0.55 -1.40
CA ARG A 64 17.70 -1.28 -1.91
C ARG A 64 17.66 -2.79 -1.64
N ASP A 65 17.07 -3.19 -0.53
CA ASP A 65 17.04 -4.58 -0.06
C ASP A 65 15.88 -5.40 -0.63
N MET A 66 14.99 -4.78 -1.43
CA MET A 66 13.88 -5.48 -2.09
C MET A 66 14.27 -6.02 -3.46
N THR A 67 13.85 -7.25 -3.73
CA THR A 67 13.84 -7.88 -5.05
C THR A 67 13.00 -7.08 -6.05
N LYS A 68 13.21 -7.32 -7.34
CA LYS A 68 12.43 -6.66 -8.39
C LYS A 68 10.93 -7.02 -8.32
N ASN A 69 10.61 -8.25 -7.90
CA ASN A 69 9.22 -8.68 -7.66
C ASN A 69 8.57 -7.89 -6.53
N GLU A 70 9.24 -7.76 -5.37
CA GLU A 70 8.73 -7.00 -4.23
C GLU A 70 8.53 -5.53 -4.58
N ARG A 71 9.44 -4.93 -5.36
CA ARG A 71 9.27 -3.57 -5.90
C ARG A 71 8.04 -3.45 -6.80
N CYS A 72 7.79 -4.43 -7.66
CA CYS A 72 6.60 -4.44 -8.50
C CYS A 72 5.31 -4.59 -7.68
N THR A 73 5.29 -5.49 -6.70
CA THR A 73 4.18 -5.65 -5.76
C THR A 73 3.91 -4.36 -5.00
N ASN A 74 4.94 -3.70 -4.48
CA ASN A 74 4.82 -2.44 -3.77
C ASN A 74 4.41 -1.27 -4.67
N LEU A 75 4.81 -1.29 -5.95
CA LEU A 75 4.28 -0.36 -6.94
C LEU A 75 2.76 -0.54 -7.13
N ASN A 76 2.27 -1.77 -7.24
CA ASN A 76 0.82 -2.03 -7.35
C ASN A 76 0.05 -1.58 -6.10
N LYS A 77 0.61 -1.77 -4.89
CA LYS A 77 0.06 -1.21 -3.64
C LYS A 77 0.07 0.33 -3.65
N TRP A 78 1.14 0.96 -4.12
CA TRP A 78 1.21 2.41 -4.27
C TRP A 78 0.13 2.93 -5.22
N ILE A 79 -0.08 2.27 -6.38
CA ILE A 79 -1.13 2.64 -7.33
C ILE A 79 -2.49 2.61 -6.64
N TYR A 80 -2.80 1.54 -5.90
CA TYR A 80 -4.06 1.42 -5.17
C TYR A 80 -4.35 2.66 -4.29
N TYR A 81 -3.39 3.12 -3.49
CA TYR A 81 -3.58 4.31 -2.66
C TYR A 81 -3.54 5.61 -3.46
N TYR A 82 -2.70 5.70 -4.47
CA TYR A 82 -2.62 6.88 -5.31
C TYR A 82 -3.95 7.11 -6.04
N LEU A 83 -4.63 6.05 -6.47
CA LEU A 83 -5.92 6.12 -7.13
C LEU A 83 -7.05 6.63 -6.24
N LYS A 84 -6.95 6.46 -4.91
CA LYS A 84 -7.90 7.09 -3.96
C LYS A 84 -7.83 8.62 -4.01
N LYS A 85 -6.69 9.20 -4.44
CA LYS A 85 -6.49 10.65 -4.61
C LYS A 85 -6.65 11.09 -6.06
N VAL A 86 -6.21 10.27 -7.00
CA VAL A 86 -6.20 10.57 -8.43
C VAL A 86 -6.97 9.48 -9.15
N ARG A 87 -8.24 9.72 -9.48
CA ARG A 87 -9.14 8.76 -10.15
C ARG A 87 -8.76 8.49 -11.62
N ALA A 88 -7.48 8.23 -11.89
CA ALA A 88 -6.97 7.89 -13.20
C ALA A 88 -7.66 6.60 -13.72
N PRO A 89 -8.14 6.58 -14.98
CA PRO A 89 -8.81 5.40 -15.52
C PRO A 89 -7.90 4.17 -15.54
N GLU A 90 -8.41 2.99 -15.17
CA GLU A 90 -7.63 1.75 -15.16
C GLU A 90 -7.03 1.41 -16.53
N LYS A 91 -7.75 1.74 -17.62
CA LYS A 91 -7.28 1.59 -19.00
C LYS A 91 -5.98 2.38 -19.26
N MET A 92 -5.89 3.59 -18.71
CA MET A 92 -4.69 4.43 -18.83
C MET A 92 -3.50 3.77 -18.11
N ILE A 93 -3.72 3.24 -16.90
CA ILE A 93 -2.69 2.54 -16.11
C ILE A 93 -2.16 1.34 -16.89
N LYS A 94 -3.05 0.48 -17.40
CA LYS A 94 -2.69 -0.67 -18.23
C LYS A 94 -1.85 -0.27 -19.44
N GLN A 95 -2.22 0.83 -20.09
CA GLN A 95 -1.51 1.33 -21.27
C GLN A 95 -0.12 1.87 -20.92
N ILE A 96 0.03 2.56 -19.78
CA ILE A 96 1.34 3.00 -19.27
C ILE A 96 2.24 1.79 -19.03
N PHE A 97 1.77 0.80 -18.27
CA PHE A 97 2.55 -0.42 -18.01
C PHE A 97 2.96 -1.13 -19.29
N TYR A 98 2.02 -1.32 -20.22
CA TYR A 98 2.30 -1.98 -21.50
C TYR A 98 3.39 -1.24 -22.28
N THR A 99 3.25 0.06 -22.46
CA THR A 99 4.21 0.83 -23.26
C THR A 99 5.55 0.99 -22.56
N THR A 100 5.58 1.29 -21.26
CA THR A 100 6.84 1.40 -20.53
C THR A 100 7.61 0.09 -20.53
N ASN A 101 6.96 -1.04 -20.24
CA ASN A 101 7.61 -2.36 -20.34
C ASN A 101 8.17 -2.61 -21.74
N ASN A 102 7.43 -2.25 -22.81
CA ASN A 102 7.91 -2.41 -24.17
C ASN A 102 9.11 -1.52 -24.53
N LEU A 103 9.20 -0.33 -23.93
CA LEU A 103 10.35 0.58 -24.12
C LEU A 103 11.60 0.05 -23.42
N ILE A 104 11.45 -0.51 -22.21
CA ILE A 104 12.58 -0.93 -21.39
C ILE A 104 12.96 -2.41 -21.53
N LYS A 105 12.21 -3.20 -22.32
CA LYS A 105 12.44 -4.65 -22.47
C LYS A 105 13.83 -5.04 -22.98
N MET A 106 14.51 -4.12 -23.68
CA MET A 106 15.85 -4.33 -24.22
C MET A 106 16.97 -3.93 -23.25
N LEU A 107 16.64 -3.40 -22.06
CA LEU A 107 17.64 -3.05 -21.07
C LEU A 107 18.23 -4.30 -20.40
N PRO A 108 19.55 -4.34 -20.11
CA PRO A 108 20.26 -5.52 -19.58
C PRO A 108 19.67 -6.12 -18.29
N HIS A 109 18.93 -5.33 -17.51
CA HIS A 109 18.34 -5.74 -16.24
C HIS A 109 16.82 -5.62 -16.23
N TYR A 110 16.20 -5.71 -17.41
CA TYR A 110 14.76 -5.68 -17.54
C TYR A 110 14.09 -6.70 -16.62
N HIS A 111 13.09 -6.22 -15.90
CA HIS A 111 12.15 -7.06 -15.18
C HIS A 111 10.74 -6.64 -15.56
N HIS A 112 9.97 -7.59 -16.07
CA HIS A 112 8.60 -7.34 -16.46
C HIS A 112 7.72 -7.15 -15.22
N CYS A 113 7.49 -5.88 -14.85
CA CYS A 113 6.54 -5.56 -13.80
C CYS A 113 5.13 -5.54 -14.38
N LYS A 114 4.28 -6.45 -13.93
CA LYS A 114 2.89 -6.56 -14.34
C LYS A 114 2.02 -5.66 -13.47
N TYR A 115 1.12 -4.92 -14.11
CA TYR A 115 0.06 -4.23 -13.39
C TYR A 115 -0.95 -5.25 -12.86
N GLU A 116 -1.19 -5.21 -11.56
CA GLU A 116 -2.25 -5.94 -10.90
C GLU A 116 -3.15 -4.98 -10.15
N SER A 117 -4.42 -4.92 -10.57
CA SER A 117 -5.42 -4.11 -9.86
C SER A 117 -5.74 -4.77 -8.53
N ILE A 118 -5.24 -4.20 -7.44
CA ILE A 118 -5.50 -4.64 -6.06
C ILE A 118 -7.01 -4.74 -5.77
N ASN A 119 -7.82 -3.84 -6.34
CA ASN A 119 -9.28 -3.90 -6.27
C ASN A 119 -9.89 -5.17 -6.88
N ASN A 120 -9.23 -5.72 -7.91
CA ASN A 120 -9.68 -6.91 -8.62
C ASN A 120 -9.08 -8.20 -8.07
N LEU A 121 -8.05 -8.10 -7.22
CA LEU A 121 -7.37 -9.25 -6.64
C LEU A 121 -8.00 -9.71 -5.33
N PHE A 122 -8.49 -8.79 -4.52
CA PHE A 122 -8.81 -9.05 -3.12
C PHE A 122 -10.23 -8.64 -2.76
N ILE A 123 -10.76 -9.32 -1.74
CA ILE A 123 -11.92 -8.87 -0.98
C ILE A 123 -11.42 -7.86 0.04
N LYS A 124 -12.15 -6.74 0.18
CA LYS A 124 -11.76 -5.59 1.02
C LYS A 124 -10.26 -5.22 0.85
N PRO A 125 -9.84 -4.79 -0.34
CA PRO A 125 -8.42 -4.61 -0.67
C PRO A 125 -7.64 -3.70 0.29
N GLN A 126 -8.30 -2.73 0.94
CA GLN A 126 -7.69 -1.87 1.96
C GLN A 126 -7.10 -2.67 3.12
N TYR A 127 -7.80 -3.73 3.55
CA TYR A 127 -7.37 -4.60 4.63
C TYR A 127 -6.20 -5.47 4.19
N MET A 128 -6.24 -6.01 2.97
CA MET A 128 -5.12 -6.80 2.44
C MET A 128 -3.84 -5.96 2.31
N VAL A 129 -3.96 -4.71 1.85
CA VAL A 129 -2.78 -3.84 1.77
C VAL A 129 -2.27 -3.44 3.15
N LYS A 130 -3.15 -3.21 4.14
CA LYS A 130 -2.77 -2.99 5.55
C LYS A 130 -1.99 -4.20 6.10
N LEU A 131 -2.52 -5.41 5.95
CA LEU A 131 -1.87 -6.62 6.45
C LEU A 131 -0.52 -6.88 5.77
N SER A 132 -0.45 -6.78 4.44
CA SER A 132 0.81 -6.99 3.70
C SER A 132 1.90 -5.97 4.07
N PHE A 133 1.52 -4.73 4.44
CA PHE A 133 2.48 -3.73 4.91
C PHE A 133 3.20 -4.17 6.20
N LEU A 134 2.54 -4.94 7.08
CA LEU A 134 3.21 -5.51 8.26
C LEU A 134 4.35 -6.44 7.83
N GLY A 135 4.08 -7.34 6.87
CA GLY A 135 5.07 -8.27 6.34
C GLY A 135 6.22 -7.55 5.63
N ASP A 136 5.90 -6.61 4.73
CA ASP A 136 6.90 -5.88 3.95
C ASP A 136 7.86 -5.05 4.82
N ASN A 137 7.43 -4.60 6.01
CA ASN A 137 8.23 -3.79 6.93
C ASN A 137 8.60 -4.55 8.20
N LEU A 138 8.49 -5.89 8.19
CA LEU A 138 8.67 -6.72 9.38
C LEU A 138 10.03 -6.47 10.04
N HIS A 139 11.11 -6.36 9.25
CA HIS A 139 12.45 -6.12 9.79
C HIS A 139 12.53 -4.83 10.61
N THR A 140 12.07 -3.70 10.04
CA THR A 140 12.04 -2.40 10.74
C THR A 140 11.15 -2.46 11.98
N ILE A 141 10.00 -3.12 11.89
CA ILE A 141 9.08 -3.26 13.01
C ILE A 141 9.74 -4.05 14.15
N LEU A 142 10.40 -5.17 13.84
CA LEU A 142 11.14 -5.96 14.82
C LEU A 142 12.28 -5.16 15.47
N GLU A 143 13.00 -4.34 14.69
CA GLU A 143 14.05 -3.48 15.22
C GLU A 143 13.48 -2.47 16.23
N ILE A 144 12.38 -1.80 15.90
CA ILE A 144 11.68 -0.87 16.80
C ILE A 144 11.23 -1.59 18.07
N LEU A 145 10.61 -2.77 17.94
CA LEU A 145 10.11 -3.54 19.08
C LEU A 145 11.22 -4.08 19.99
N SER A 146 12.43 -4.31 19.47
CA SER A 146 13.57 -4.75 20.28
C SER A 146 14.01 -3.71 21.32
N LYS A 147 13.62 -2.44 21.15
CA LYS A 147 13.98 -1.30 22.00
C LYS A 147 12.70 -0.68 22.57
N LYS A 148 12.28 -1.09 23.77
CA LYS A 148 11.07 -0.54 24.44
C LYS A 148 11.08 0.99 24.61
N THR A 149 12.27 1.60 24.68
CA THR A 149 12.44 3.06 24.78
C THR A 149 12.38 3.77 23.43
N HIS A 150 12.24 3.04 22.32
CA HIS A 150 12.14 3.63 21.00
C HIS A 150 10.86 4.47 20.90
N HIS A 151 10.98 5.70 20.42
CA HIS A 151 9.86 6.65 20.32
C HIS A 151 8.69 6.20 19.40
N HIS A 152 8.88 5.13 18.63
CA HIS A 152 7.85 4.49 17.81
C HIS A 152 7.34 3.15 18.37
N TYR A 153 7.81 2.71 19.53
CA TYR A 153 7.45 1.40 20.11
C TYR A 153 5.94 1.24 20.26
N ASP A 154 5.28 2.16 20.99
CA ASP A 154 3.84 2.08 21.25
C ASP A 154 3.00 2.14 19.96
N ALA A 155 3.46 2.93 18.99
CA ALA A 155 2.83 3.00 17.69
C ALA A 155 2.91 1.62 17.00
N CYS A 156 4.07 0.97 17.00
CA CYS A 156 4.26 -0.34 16.35
C CYS A 156 3.40 -1.40 17.03
N VAL A 157 3.36 -1.42 18.35
CA VAL A 157 2.48 -2.32 19.12
C VAL A 157 1.03 -2.10 18.72
N LYS A 158 0.55 -0.85 18.73
CA LYS A 158 -0.83 -0.52 18.32
C LYS A 158 -1.12 -1.00 16.89
N TYR A 159 -0.23 -0.75 15.95
CA TYR A 159 -0.40 -1.16 14.56
C TYR A 159 -0.52 -2.69 14.41
N ILE A 160 0.28 -3.46 15.16
CA ILE A 160 0.21 -4.92 15.16
C ILE A 160 -1.12 -5.42 15.73
N HIS A 161 -1.62 -4.80 16.81
CA HIS A 161 -2.95 -5.11 17.35
C HIS A 161 -4.05 -4.88 16.31
N GLU A 162 -4.02 -3.74 15.62
CA GLU A 162 -4.99 -3.45 14.58
C GLU A 162 -4.93 -4.47 13.43
N CYS A 163 -3.72 -4.84 12.98
CA CYS A 163 -3.55 -5.88 11.96
C CYS A 163 -4.11 -7.24 12.41
N ALA A 164 -3.88 -7.63 13.67
CA ALA A 164 -4.44 -8.87 14.23
C ALA A 164 -5.97 -8.86 14.22
N ASN A 165 -6.59 -7.74 14.58
CA ASN A 165 -8.05 -7.59 14.57
C ASN A 165 -8.61 -7.58 13.15
N THR A 166 -7.97 -6.86 12.22
CA THR A 166 -8.32 -6.88 10.79
C THR A 166 -8.24 -8.30 10.22
N TYR A 167 -7.20 -9.07 10.54
CA TYR A 167 -7.10 -10.48 10.14
C TYR A 167 -8.27 -11.31 10.68
N LYS A 168 -8.61 -11.19 11.97
CA LYS A 168 -9.72 -11.92 12.59
C LYS A 168 -11.05 -11.65 11.89
N LYS A 169 -11.35 -10.36 11.65
CA LYS A 169 -12.55 -9.93 10.94
C LYS A 169 -12.60 -10.54 9.54
N MET A 170 -11.54 -10.33 8.76
CA MET A 170 -11.46 -10.83 7.39
C MET A 170 -11.60 -12.35 7.31
N LYS A 171 -11.00 -13.07 8.27
CA LYS A 171 -11.10 -14.53 8.32
C LYS A 171 -12.53 -14.99 8.59
N ILE A 172 -13.20 -14.40 9.58
CA ILE A 172 -14.58 -14.72 9.94
C ILE A 172 -15.53 -14.40 8.79
N ASP A 173 -15.44 -13.18 8.25
CA ASP A 173 -16.39 -12.66 7.27
C ASP A 173 -16.23 -13.31 5.89
N HIS A 174 -15.03 -13.78 5.56
CA HIS A 174 -14.71 -14.17 4.18
C HIS A 174 -13.99 -15.51 3.99
N CYS A 175 -13.45 -16.14 5.04
CA CYS A 175 -12.61 -17.34 4.87
C CYS A 175 -13.03 -18.57 5.69
N ILE A 176 -14.16 -18.53 6.41
CA ILE A 176 -14.72 -19.73 7.08
C ILE A 176 -15.45 -20.64 6.09
N SER A 177 -16.30 -20.06 5.24
CA SER A 177 -17.04 -20.78 4.20
C SER A 177 -17.11 -19.90 2.97
N TYR A 178 -16.28 -20.21 1.97
CA TYR A 178 -16.21 -19.43 0.75
C TYR A 178 -16.21 -20.33 -0.48
N ASN A 179 -16.55 -19.73 -1.62
CA ASN A 179 -16.49 -20.42 -2.90
C ASN A 179 -15.03 -20.55 -3.35
N GLU A 180 -14.46 -21.74 -3.20
CA GLU A 180 -13.09 -22.06 -3.65
C GLU A 180 -12.85 -21.88 -5.16
N LYS A 181 -13.92 -21.73 -5.97
CA LYS A 181 -13.81 -21.40 -7.39
C LYS A 181 -13.69 -19.90 -7.65
N ASP A 182 -14.04 -19.06 -6.67
CA ASP A 182 -13.88 -17.61 -6.79
C ASP A 182 -12.44 -17.22 -6.48
N LYS A 183 -11.74 -16.74 -7.51
CA LYS A 183 -10.33 -16.35 -7.44
C LYS A 183 -10.06 -15.25 -6.41
N LYS A 184 -11.01 -14.33 -6.16
CA LYS A 184 -10.83 -13.28 -5.14
C LYS A 184 -10.82 -13.85 -3.74
N TYR A 185 -11.75 -14.75 -3.44
CA TYR A 185 -11.79 -15.43 -2.15
C TYR A 185 -10.53 -16.26 -1.93
N VAL A 186 -10.17 -17.10 -2.92
CA VAL A 186 -8.94 -17.92 -2.86
C VAL A 186 -7.71 -17.08 -2.58
N LYS A 187 -7.52 -15.98 -3.33
CA LYS A 187 -6.35 -15.11 -3.15
C LYS A 187 -6.37 -14.36 -1.82
N THR A 188 -7.54 -13.90 -1.37
CA THR A 188 -7.70 -13.21 -0.08
C THR A 188 -7.36 -14.14 1.08
N CYS A 189 -7.89 -15.37 1.09
CA CYS A 189 -7.66 -16.31 2.18
C CYS A 189 -6.20 -16.80 2.22
N ALA A 190 -5.56 -16.98 1.05
CA ALA A 190 -4.13 -17.29 0.99
C ALA A 190 -3.26 -16.19 1.63
N GLU A 191 -3.51 -14.91 1.33
CA GLU A 191 -2.77 -13.80 1.97
C GLU A 191 -3.03 -13.70 3.48
N LEU A 192 -4.23 -14.05 3.94
CA LEU A 192 -4.53 -14.12 5.38
C LEU A 192 -3.72 -15.23 6.05
N ASP A 193 -3.61 -16.39 5.41
CA ASP A 193 -2.79 -17.49 5.92
C ASP A 193 -1.29 -17.10 5.96
N ASP A 194 -0.77 -16.46 4.91
CA ASP A 194 0.61 -15.93 4.90
C ASP A 194 0.83 -14.90 6.02
N PHE A 195 -0.13 -14.00 6.24
CA PHE A 195 -0.09 -13.06 7.35
C PHE A 195 -0.06 -13.77 8.71
N LYS A 196 -0.90 -14.80 8.89
CA LYS A 196 -0.97 -15.58 10.12
C LYS A 196 0.37 -16.21 10.43
N ASP A 197 1.01 -16.82 9.45
CA ASP A 197 2.31 -17.47 9.60
C ASP A 197 3.39 -16.46 10.00
N ILE A 198 3.44 -15.30 9.34
CA ILE A 198 4.37 -14.22 9.71
C ILE A 198 4.12 -13.76 11.15
N TYR A 199 2.86 -13.55 11.51
CA TYR A 199 2.46 -13.06 12.81
C TYR A 199 2.87 -14.03 13.93
N GLU A 200 2.48 -15.30 13.79
CA GLU A 200 2.73 -16.35 14.78
C GLU A 200 4.22 -16.66 14.91
N LEU A 201 4.96 -16.73 13.81
CA LEU A 201 6.39 -17.09 13.83
C LEU A 201 7.32 -15.95 14.27
N ARG A 202 6.94 -14.69 14.03
CA ARG A 202 7.89 -13.56 14.13
C ARG A 202 7.52 -12.50 15.14
N LEU A 203 6.23 -12.30 15.44
CA LEU A 203 5.77 -11.21 16.28
C LEU A 203 5.24 -11.67 17.64
N SER A 204 4.73 -12.90 17.72
CA SER A 204 4.08 -13.41 18.92
C SER A 204 5.02 -13.42 20.15
N ASP A 205 6.26 -13.88 19.97
CA ASP A 205 7.26 -13.97 21.03
C ASP A 205 7.83 -12.60 21.42
N VAL A 206 8.04 -11.71 20.44
CA VAL A 206 8.68 -10.39 20.62
C VAL A 206 7.86 -9.47 21.51
N LEU A 207 6.53 -9.58 21.43
CA LEU A 207 5.62 -8.78 22.22
C LEU A 207 5.41 -9.34 23.65
N GLY A 208 6.08 -10.44 24.03
CA GLY A 208 5.94 -11.05 25.35
C GLY A 208 4.50 -11.47 25.65
N ILE A 209 3.81 -11.99 24.62
CA ILE A 209 2.37 -12.21 24.65
C ILE A 209 2.06 -13.41 25.53
N ASN A 210 1.66 -13.16 26.77
CA ASN A 210 0.83 -14.10 27.51
C ASN A 210 -0.53 -14.22 26.79
N LYS A 211 -0.63 -15.15 25.83
CA LYS A 211 -1.82 -15.87 25.27
C LYS A 211 -3.21 -15.18 25.11
N GLY A 212 -3.41 -13.90 25.44
CA GLY A 212 -4.74 -13.39 25.77
C GLY A 212 -5.27 -12.24 24.92
N ALA A 213 -4.42 -11.30 24.46
CA ALA A 213 -4.88 -10.09 23.75
C ALA A 213 -4.54 -10.08 22.25
N LEU A 214 -3.70 -11.02 21.81
CA LEU A 214 -3.14 -11.08 20.46
C LEU A 214 -3.14 -12.50 19.86
N ASP A 215 -3.76 -13.44 20.56
CA ASP A 215 -4.03 -14.76 20.00
C ASP A 215 -5.01 -14.59 18.83
N LEU A 216 -4.54 -14.93 17.62
CA LEU A 216 -5.33 -14.88 16.40
C LEU A 216 -6.54 -15.82 16.45
N ASN A 217 -6.54 -16.82 17.35
CA ASN A 217 -7.61 -17.78 17.54
C ASN A 217 -8.64 -17.37 18.61
N LYS A 218 -8.38 -16.29 19.36
CA LYS A 218 -9.33 -15.77 20.35
C LYS A 218 -10.36 -14.86 19.68
N GLU A 219 -11.61 -14.94 20.13
CA GLU A 219 -12.69 -14.04 19.72
C GLU A 219 -12.27 -12.57 19.81
N MET A 220 -12.68 -11.81 18.79
CA MET A 220 -12.42 -10.38 18.69
C MET A 220 -13.38 -9.62 19.61
N ASP A 221 -12.85 -8.64 20.34
CA ASP A 221 -13.65 -7.80 21.23
C ASP A 221 -14.75 -7.06 20.44
N VAL A 222 -16.00 -7.12 20.94
CA VAL A 222 -17.18 -6.58 20.26
C VAL A 222 -17.04 -5.09 19.94
N HIS A 223 -16.39 -4.31 20.81
CA HIS A 223 -16.19 -2.88 20.55
C HIS A 223 -15.27 -2.65 19.35
N ILE A 224 -14.21 -3.47 19.22
CA ILE A 224 -13.29 -3.42 18.08
C ILE A 224 -13.97 -3.88 16.79
N GLN A 225 -14.89 -4.85 16.87
CA GLN A 225 -15.68 -5.27 15.71
C GLN A 225 -16.50 -4.10 15.15
N LEU A 226 -17.19 -3.36 16.02
CA LEU A 226 -17.99 -2.19 15.65
C LEU A 226 -17.12 -1.07 15.06
N GLU A 227 -15.94 -0.80 15.63
CA GLU A 227 -15.01 0.20 15.07
C GLU A 227 -14.59 -0.15 13.64
N LEU A 228 -14.25 -1.42 13.39
CA LEU A 228 -13.88 -1.88 12.05
C LEU A 228 -15.05 -1.83 11.05
N GLU A 229 -16.29 -1.93 11.51
CA GLU A 229 -17.47 -1.75 10.66
C GLU A 229 -17.72 -0.27 10.32
N GLU A 230 -17.47 0.64 11.26
CA GLU A 230 -17.54 2.09 11.02
C GLU A 230 -16.44 2.59 10.07
N GLU A 231 -15.27 1.95 10.04
CA GLU A 231 -14.21 2.22 9.05
C GLU A 231 -14.65 1.89 7.61
N GLU A 232 -15.66 1.04 7.42
CA GLU A 232 -16.14 0.60 6.11
C GLU A 232 -17.06 1.61 5.39
N LEU A 233 -17.04 2.90 5.77
CA LEU A 233 -17.81 3.99 5.14
C LEU A 233 -17.94 3.78 3.61
N PRO A 234 -19.17 3.92 3.08
CA PRO A 234 -19.71 3.09 2.01
C PRO A 234 -18.86 3.12 0.74
N ASP A 235 -18.96 2.05 -0.06
CA ASP A 235 -18.73 2.11 -1.50
C ASP A 235 -19.68 3.17 -2.06
N VAL A 236 -19.30 4.45 -1.95
CA VAL A 236 -19.97 5.51 -2.66
C VAL A 236 -19.63 5.20 -4.11
N GLU A 237 -20.65 4.80 -4.88
CA GLU A 237 -20.67 5.06 -6.32
C GLU A 237 -20.48 6.57 -6.44
N LEU A 238 -19.22 6.99 -6.56
CA LEU A 238 -18.87 8.38 -6.70
C LEU A 238 -19.04 8.68 -8.17
N ASP A 239 -20.22 9.19 -8.49
CA ASP A 239 -20.57 9.81 -9.75
C ASP A 239 -19.39 10.61 -10.30
N ALA A 240 -19.24 10.58 -11.62
CA ALA A 240 -18.08 11.09 -12.36
C ALA A 240 -17.76 12.57 -12.11
N GLU A 241 -18.58 13.30 -11.36
CA GLU A 241 -18.37 14.70 -11.01
C GLU A 241 -18.57 14.93 -9.51
N GLY A 242 -17.45 15.05 -8.78
CA GLY A 242 -17.39 15.78 -7.52
C GLY A 242 -17.47 14.95 -6.24
N ASN A 243 -16.31 14.52 -5.71
CA ASN A 243 -15.96 14.75 -4.30
C ASN A 243 -14.50 14.33 -3.99
N SER A 244 -13.51 14.95 -4.64
CA SER A 244 -12.10 14.74 -4.27
C SER A 244 -11.77 15.42 -2.94
N ASP A 245 -12.46 16.52 -2.63
CA ASP A 245 -12.16 17.35 -1.46
C ASP A 245 -12.70 16.72 -0.18
N TYR A 246 -13.84 16.01 -0.22
CA TYR A 246 -14.36 15.30 0.95
C TYR A 246 -13.42 14.21 1.47
N LEU A 247 -12.83 13.41 0.58
CA LEU A 247 -11.94 12.31 1.00
C LEU A 247 -10.58 12.84 1.49
N ILE A 248 -10.10 13.94 0.90
CA ILE A 248 -8.89 14.64 1.36
C ILE A 248 -9.14 15.34 2.70
N ASN A 249 -10.29 15.99 2.86
CA ASN A 249 -10.71 16.62 4.12
C ASN A 249 -10.94 15.59 5.21
N PHE A 250 -11.55 14.44 4.92
CA PHE A 250 -11.71 13.34 5.88
C PHE A 250 -10.34 12.81 6.35
N LEU A 251 -9.39 12.64 5.43
CA LEU A 251 -8.02 12.22 5.77
C LEU A 251 -7.24 13.31 6.53
N GLN A 252 -7.47 14.60 6.24
CA GLN A 252 -6.81 15.72 6.90
C GLN A 252 -7.41 16.08 8.27
N GLU A 253 -8.73 16.04 8.42
CA GLU A 253 -9.45 16.27 9.68
C GLU A 253 -9.07 15.22 10.73
N ASN A 254 -8.93 13.96 10.31
CA ASN A 254 -8.50 12.86 11.19
C ASN A 254 -7.00 12.93 11.55
N LEU A 255 -6.19 13.68 10.79
CA LEU A 255 -4.78 13.94 11.11
C LEU A 255 -4.57 15.20 11.96
N THR A 256 -5.49 16.17 11.93
CA THR A 256 -5.37 17.47 12.61
C THR A 256 -6.12 17.54 13.94
N LYS A 257 -7.18 16.75 14.14
CA LYS A 257 -7.85 16.62 15.44
C LYS A 257 -7.06 15.65 16.34
N GLY A 258 -6.04 16.18 17.02
CA GLY A 258 -5.28 15.47 18.05
C GLY A 258 -6.05 15.12 19.34
N ALA A 259 -7.37 14.94 19.29
CA ALA A 259 -8.19 14.63 20.46
C ALA A 259 -9.47 13.88 20.05
N GLY A 260 -9.68 12.69 20.63
CA GLY A 260 -10.99 12.04 20.73
C GLY A 260 -11.46 11.24 19.50
N ILE A 261 -11.21 9.93 19.54
CA ILE A 261 -11.97 8.82 18.92
C ILE A 261 -12.42 9.01 17.46
N THR A 262 -11.65 8.42 16.54
CA THR A 262 -12.10 7.35 15.62
C THR A 262 -10.86 6.52 15.25
N ALA A 263 -10.78 5.30 15.78
CA ALA A 263 -9.59 4.47 15.76
C ALA A 263 -9.58 3.52 14.56
N GLY A 264 -8.47 3.54 13.78
CA GLY A 264 -8.09 2.48 12.84
C GLY A 264 -7.39 2.98 11.56
N ALA A 265 -7.90 4.03 10.92
CA ALA A 265 -7.36 4.57 9.68
C ALA A 265 -6.21 5.53 9.98
N GLY A 266 -6.35 6.26 11.09
CA GLY A 266 -5.36 7.21 11.58
C GLY A 266 -4.00 6.57 11.87
N ALA A 267 -3.96 5.35 12.45
CA ALA A 267 -2.71 4.69 12.79
C ALA A 267 -1.98 4.15 11.56
N PHE A 268 -2.68 3.47 10.64
CA PHE A 268 -2.07 3.02 9.38
C PHE A 268 -1.57 4.20 8.55
N LEU A 269 -2.37 5.26 8.36
CA LEU A 269 -1.93 6.47 7.65
C LEU A 269 -0.77 7.16 8.38
N PHE A 270 -0.83 7.27 9.71
CA PHE A 270 0.27 7.78 10.52
C PHE A 270 1.55 6.95 10.36
N PHE A 271 1.47 5.62 10.29
CA PHE A 271 2.61 4.75 9.98
C PHE A 271 3.17 5.02 8.57
N MET A 272 2.29 5.13 7.59
CA MET A 272 2.65 5.41 6.20
C MET A 272 3.35 6.78 6.04
N PHE A 273 2.94 7.78 6.82
CA PHE A 273 3.46 9.15 6.75
C PHE A 273 4.62 9.42 7.72
N ARG A 274 4.53 9.05 9.02
CA ARG A 274 5.54 9.40 10.03
C ARG A 274 6.78 8.51 10.04
N VAL A 275 6.66 7.19 9.86
CA VAL A 275 7.86 6.31 9.83
C VAL A 275 8.73 6.62 8.59
N ASN A 276 8.15 7.22 7.54
CA ASN A 276 8.87 7.75 6.37
C ASN A 276 9.53 9.12 6.59
N ILE A 277 9.18 9.87 7.64
CA ILE A 277 9.71 11.22 7.90
C ILE A 277 11.00 11.18 8.75
N TYR A 278 11.21 10.14 9.58
CA TYR A 278 12.33 10.08 10.52
C TYR A 278 13.60 9.34 10.04
N PHE A 279 13.67 8.95 8.76
CA PHE A 279 14.93 8.52 8.11
C PHE A 279 15.54 9.65 7.28
N MET A 280 15.71 10.82 7.90
CA MET A 280 16.54 11.92 7.41
C MET A 280 17.63 12.21 8.44
#